data_AF-A0A445GNW5-F1
#
_entry.id   AF-A0A445GNW5-F1
#
_cell.length_a   1.000
_cell.length_b   1.000
_cell.length_c   1.000
_cell.angle_alpha   90.00
_cell.angle_beta   90.00
_cell.angle_gamma   90.00
#
_symmetry.space_group_name_H-M   'P 1'
#
loop_
_entity.id
_entity.type
_entity.pdbx_description
1 polymer ?
#
loop_
_entity_poly.entity_id
_entity_poly.type
_entity_poly.pdbx_seq_one_letter_code
_entity_poly.pdbx_strand_id
1 'polypeptide(L)'
;MWFGELALKFLQQEFQRCGACEKEDMKMLEGEVGRFKELICSSIKSLAEISSTNFVAKEVEKNNNSCDLEAGKSNGGNNTCMVSGLGEDGIEQTIGSFLQLSRIVVDNLYGDEGEKEMKSQVVLSLSAVGFSLCACIRGTMEIEEAIKELVQWENPSSEIN
;
A
#
# COMPACT_ATOMS: atom_id res chain seq x y z
N MET A 1 -7.90 -1.85 11.68
CA MET A 1 -6.79 -1.15 12.35
C MET A 1 -7.37 0.10 13.04
N TRP A 2 -7.91 -0.04 14.26
CA TRP A 2 -8.71 1.01 14.92
C TRP A 2 -7.88 2.25 15.30
N PHE A 3 -6.60 2.03 15.59
CA PHE A 3 -5.67 3.06 16.05
C PHE A 3 -5.35 4.12 14.97
N GLY A 4 -5.03 3.71 13.73
CA GLY A 4 -4.76 4.62 12.62
C GLY A 4 -6.00 5.42 12.18
N GLU A 5 -7.18 4.82 12.26
CA GLU A 5 -8.44 5.50 11.90
C GLU A 5 -8.77 6.64 12.87
N LEU A 6 -8.61 6.41 14.17
CA LEU A 6 -8.82 7.44 15.19
C LEU A 6 -7.80 8.59 15.04
N ALA A 7 -6.54 8.25 14.81
CA ALA A 7 -5.48 9.23 14.57
C ALA A 7 -5.74 10.08 13.33
N LEU A 8 -6.19 9.47 12.23
CA LEU A 8 -6.52 10.18 10.99
C LEU A 8 -7.71 11.13 11.19
N LYS A 9 -8.76 10.68 11.89
CA LYS A 9 -9.92 11.53 12.22
C LYS A 9 -9.55 12.73 13.07
N PHE A 10 -8.69 12.53 14.07
CA PHE A 10 -8.16 13.61 14.90
C PHE A 10 -7.38 14.63 14.06
N LEU A 11 -6.44 14.16 13.23
CA LEU A 11 -5.67 15.04 12.34
C LEU A 11 -6.56 15.85 11.41
N GLN A 12 -7.59 15.23 10.84
CA GLN A 12 -8.54 15.92 9.96
C GLN A 12 -9.30 17.04 10.70
N GLN A 13 -9.73 16.79 11.94
CA GLN A 13 -10.38 17.82 12.76
C GLN A 13 -9.42 18.95 13.11
N GLU A 14 -8.19 18.61 13.48
CA GLU A 14 -7.19 19.60 13.90
C GLU A 14 -6.73 20.49 12.75
N PHE A 15 -6.52 19.90 11.57
CA PHE A 15 -6.18 20.70 10.40
C PHE A 15 -7.35 21.57 9.91
N GLN A 16 -8.61 21.15 10.12
CA GLN A 16 -9.77 22.02 9.88
C GLN A 16 -9.86 23.17 10.88
N ARG A 17 -9.51 22.91 12.15
CA ARG A 17 -9.49 23.91 13.22
C ARG A 17 -8.38 24.94 13.02
N CYS A 18 -7.21 24.48 12.57
CA CYS A 18 -6.05 25.31 12.26
C CYS A 18 -6.22 25.97 10.88
N GLY A 19 -7.12 26.96 10.78
CA GLY A 19 -7.42 27.68 9.54
C GLY A 19 -6.26 28.47 8.90
N ALA A 20 -5.05 28.38 9.47
CA ALA A 20 -3.82 29.08 9.06
C ALA A 20 -2.73 28.14 8.52
N CYS A 21 -2.93 26.82 8.46
CA CYS A 21 -1.96 25.91 7.83
C CYS A 21 -1.73 26.32 6.37
N GLU A 22 -0.48 26.29 5.91
CA GLU A 22 -0.18 26.35 4.49
C GLU A 22 -0.95 25.21 3.83
N LYS A 23 -2.03 25.56 3.12
CA LYS A 23 -2.94 24.57 2.49
C LYS A 23 -2.21 23.62 1.55
N GLU A 24 -1.00 23.96 1.16
CA GLU A 24 -0.13 23.20 0.27
C GLU A 24 0.49 21.98 0.98
N ASP A 25 1.10 22.14 2.16
CA ASP A 25 1.71 21.03 2.89
C ASP A 25 0.69 19.96 3.31
N MET A 26 -0.48 20.41 3.78
CA MET A 26 -1.57 19.50 4.13
C MET A 26 -2.08 18.72 2.90
N LYS A 27 -2.17 19.38 1.75
CA LYS A 27 -2.53 18.71 0.49
C LYS A 27 -1.46 17.75 0.03
N MET A 28 -0.17 18.08 0.20
CA MET A 28 0.91 17.14 -0.07
C MET A 28 0.81 15.92 0.84
N LEU A 29 0.46 16.10 2.12
CA LEU A 29 0.34 15.01 3.09
C LEU A 29 -0.86 14.11 2.76
N GLU A 30 -1.99 14.69 2.38
CA GLU A 30 -3.13 13.95 1.85
C GLU A 30 -2.77 13.20 0.56
N GLY A 31 -2.03 13.85 -0.34
CA GLY A 31 -1.49 13.24 -1.55
C GLY A 31 -0.61 12.04 -1.24
N GLU A 32 0.25 12.12 -0.22
CA GLU A 32 1.06 11.00 0.25
C GLU A 32 0.21 9.82 0.68
N VAL A 33 -0.75 10.04 1.59
CA VAL A 33 -1.67 8.98 2.03
C VAL A 33 -2.43 8.38 0.84
N GLY A 34 -2.79 9.21 -0.15
CA GLY A 34 -3.35 8.78 -1.43
C GLY A 34 -2.44 7.83 -2.21
N ARG A 35 -1.14 8.13 -2.32
CA ARG A 35 -0.14 7.27 -2.96
C ARG A 35 -0.05 5.89 -2.30
N PHE A 36 -0.04 5.83 -0.97
CA PHE A 36 -0.07 4.55 -0.24
C PHE A 36 -1.33 3.74 -0.58
N LYS A 37 -2.49 4.40 -0.57
CA LYS A 37 -3.76 3.76 -0.89
C LYS A 37 -3.76 3.20 -2.32
N GLU A 38 -3.32 3.98 -3.30
CA GLU A 38 -3.26 3.54 -4.69
C GLU A 38 -2.32 2.35 -4.87
N LEU A 39 -1.14 2.39 -4.24
CA LEU A 39 -0.16 1.30 -4.27
C LEU A 39 -0.77 0.00 -3.72
N ILE A 40 -1.33 0.05 -2.52
CA ILE A 40 -1.94 -1.12 -1.84
C ILE A 40 -3.14 -1.64 -2.64
N CYS A 41 -4.05 -0.76 -3.08
CA CYS A 41 -5.24 -1.17 -3.81
C CYS A 41 -4.91 -1.77 -5.18
N SER A 42 -3.92 -1.22 -5.89
CA SER A 42 -3.50 -1.74 -7.20
C SER A 42 -2.90 -3.14 -7.07
N SER A 43 -2.07 -3.34 -6.04
CA SER A 43 -1.53 -4.66 -5.71
C SER A 43 -2.62 -5.67 -5.38
N ILE A 44 -3.53 -5.36 -4.45
CA ILE A 44 -4.63 -6.26 -4.09
C ILE A 44 -5.49 -6.61 -5.32
N LYS A 45 -5.75 -5.63 -6.19
CA LYS A 45 -6.48 -5.88 -7.44
C LYS A 45 -5.72 -6.86 -8.34
N SER A 46 -4.42 -6.67 -8.51
CA SER A 46 -3.57 -7.57 -9.31
C SER A 46 -3.54 -9.00 -8.74
N LEU A 47 -3.54 -9.14 -7.40
CA LEU A 47 -3.62 -10.44 -6.73
C LEU A 47 -4.97 -11.13 -6.93
N ALA A 48 -6.06 -10.38 -6.89
CA ALA A 48 -7.39 -10.92 -7.17
C ALA A 48 -7.52 -11.41 -8.62
N GLU A 49 -6.89 -10.72 -9.57
CA GLU A 49 -6.83 -11.13 -10.98
C GLU A 49 -6.04 -12.44 -11.13
N ILE A 50 -4.83 -12.54 -10.56
CA ILE A 50 -4.01 -13.76 -10.58
C ILE A 50 -4.75 -14.95 -9.99
N SER A 51 -5.35 -14.77 -8.82
CA SER A 51 -6.11 -15.82 -8.12
C SER A 51 -7.28 -16.33 -8.96
N SER A 52 -7.96 -15.40 -9.66
CA SER A 52 -9.10 -15.73 -10.53
C SER A 52 -8.67 -16.44 -11.80
N THR A 53 -7.56 -16.04 -12.43
CA THR A 53 -7.02 -16.71 -13.63
C THR A 53 -6.52 -18.12 -13.33
N ASN A 54 -5.90 -18.34 -12.18
CA ASN A 54 -5.42 -19.67 -11.79
C ASN A 54 -6.60 -20.61 -11.51
N PHE A 55 -7.66 -20.12 -10.87
CA PHE A 55 -8.88 -20.90 -10.68
C PHE A 55 -9.53 -21.29 -12.02
N VAL A 56 -9.60 -20.36 -12.97
CA VAL A 56 -10.14 -20.63 -14.32
C VAL A 56 -9.28 -21.61 -15.11
N ALA A 57 -7.95 -21.49 -15.05
CA ALA A 57 -7.04 -22.45 -15.70
C ALA A 57 -7.24 -23.87 -15.13
N LYS A 58 -7.41 -24.00 -13.81
CA LYS A 58 -7.69 -25.27 -13.13
C LYS A 58 -9.04 -25.88 -13.52
N GLU A 59 -10.08 -25.05 -13.71
CA GLU A 59 -11.39 -25.52 -14.17
C GLU A 59 -11.34 -26.03 -15.62
N VAL A 60 -10.58 -25.35 -16.48
CA VAL A 60 -10.35 -25.75 -17.87
C VAL A 60 -9.52 -27.04 -17.96
N GLU A 61 -8.46 -27.18 -17.17
CA GLU A 61 -7.61 -28.38 -17.15
C GLU A 61 -8.38 -29.59 -16.58
N LYS A 62 -9.17 -29.39 -15.52
CA LYS A 62 -10.01 -30.45 -14.93
C LYS A 62 -11.17 -30.89 -15.83
N ASN A 63 -11.69 -30.02 -16.70
CA ASN A 63 -12.70 -30.36 -17.71
C ASN A 63 -12.10 -30.91 -19.01
N ASN A 64 -10.82 -30.67 -19.30
CA ASN A 64 -10.16 -31.06 -20.55
C ASN A 64 -9.27 -32.31 -20.38
N ASN A 65 -9.84 -33.41 -19.87
CA ASN A 65 -9.30 -34.76 -20.11
C ASN A 65 -9.40 -35.22 -21.58
N SER A 66 -9.68 -34.30 -22.51
CA SER A 66 -9.56 -34.51 -23.94
C SER A 66 -9.39 -33.16 -24.62
N CYS A 67 -8.17 -32.70 -24.83
CA CYS A 67 -7.76 -32.00 -26.04
C CYS A 67 -6.27 -31.65 -25.93
N ASP A 68 -5.48 -32.39 -26.71
CA ASP A 68 -4.14 -31.99 -27.12
C ASP A 68 -4.23 -30.65 -27.84
N LEU A 69 -3.61 -29.61 -27.28
CA LEU A 69 -3.53 -28.30 -27.90
C LEU A 69 -2.13 -27.73 -27.64
N GLU A 70 -1.25 -27.93 -28.62
CA GLU A 70 -0.13 -27.03 -28.88
C GLU A 70 -0.60 -25.58 -28.78
N ALA A 71 -0.19 -24.85 -27.76
CA ALA A 71 -0.39 -23.40 -27.68
C ALA A 71 0.91 -22.74 -27.22
N GLY A 72 1.63 -22.20 -28.20
CA GLY A 72 2.83 -21.41 -28.00
C GLY A 72 2.58 -20.09 -27.27
N LYS A 73 3.58 -19.71 -26.47
CA LYS A 73 3.91 -18.35 -26.01
C LYS A 73 2.73 -17.51 -25.49
N SER A 74 2.39 -17.72 -24.22
CA SER A 74 1.87 -16.63 -23.39
C SER A 74 3.03 -15.68 -23.07
N ASN A 75 3.25 -14.69 -23.93
CA ASN A 75 3.99 -13.48 -23.55
C ASN A 75 3.01 -12.54 -22.84
N GLY A 76 2.56 -12.95 -21.65
CA GLY A 76 1.73 -12.15 -20.77
C GLY A 76 2.57 -11.07 -20.10
N GLY A 77 2.87 -10.01 -20.84
CA GLY A 77 3.40 -8.76 -20.31
C GLY A 77 2.33 -8.04 -19.49
N ASN A 78 1.86 -8.69 -18.43
CA ASN A 78 1.02 -8.07 -17.43
C ASN A 78 2.03 -7.48 -16.46
N ASN A 79 2.26 -6.18 -16.61
CA ASN A 79 2.95 -5.35 -15.63
C ASN A 79 2.12 -5.34 -14.33
N THR A 80 2.18 -6.45 -13.61
CA THR A 80 1.54 -6.68 -12.32
C THR A 80 2.16 -5.69 -11.34
N CYS A 81 1.40 -4.64 -11.00
CA CYS A 81 1.82 -3.62 -10.05
C CYS A 81 1.80 -4.21 -8.63
N MET A 82 2.85 -4.96 -8.29
CA MET A 82 3.04 -5.58 -6.98
C MET A 82 3.86 -4.68 -6.08
N VAL A 83 3.47 -4.57 -4.81
CA VAL A 83 4.22 -3.85 -3.78
C VAL A 83 5.60 -4.47 -3.56
N SER A 84 5.70 -5.80 -3.65
CA SER A 84 6.98 -6.53 -3.59
C SER A 84 7.98 -6.05 -4.64
N GLY A 85 7.50 -5.59 -5.80
CA GLY A 85 8.35 -5.08 -6.88
C GLY A 85 9.06 -3.76 -6.53
N LEU A 86 8.60 -3.06 -5.49
CA LEU A 86 9.22 -1.84 -4.98
C LEU A 86 10.50 -2.14 -4.16
N GLY A 87 10.62 -3.37 -3.63
CA GLY A 87 11.70 -3.77 -2.74
C GLY A 87 11.68 -3.05 -1.38
N GLU A 88 12.53 -3.50 -0.45
CA GLU A 88 12.63 -2.92 0.90
C GLU A 88 13.04 -1.43 0.86
N ASP A 89 13.98 -1.08 0.00
CA ASP A 89 14.47 0.31 -0.19
C ASP A 89 13.35 1.25 -0.67
N GLY A 90 12.54 0.82 -1.63
CA GLY A 90 11.44 1.65 -2.13
C GLY A 90 10.30 1.80 -1.11
N ILE A 91 10.08 0.82 -0.25
CA ILE A 91 9.15 0.93 0.89
C ILE A 91 9.69 1.92 1.92
N GLU A 92 10.97 1.82 2.27
CA GLU A 92 11.62 2.76 3.19
C GLU A 92 11.57 4.19 2.64
N GLN A 93 11.79 4.37 1.34
CA GLN A 93 11.67 5.66 0.67
C GLN A 93 10.23 6.21 0.71
N THR A 94 9.23 5.36 0.48
CA THR A 94 7.80 5.75 0.51
C THR A 94 7.42 6.20 1.93
N ILE A 95 7.80 5.44 2.95
CA ILE A 95 7.54 5.78 4.36
C ILE A 95 8.36 7.02 4.78
N GLY A 96 9.61 7.10 4.35
CA GLY A 96 10.50 8.22 4.63
C GLY A 96 9.96 9.55 4.10
N SER A 97 9.39 9.54 2.90
CA SER A 97 8.76 10.71 2.29
C SER A 97 7.58 11.22 3.14
N PHE A 98 6.72 10.31 3.59
CA PHE A 98 5.61 10.64 4.48
C PHE A 98 6.08 11.21 5.83
N LEU A 99 7.11 10.62 6.44
CA LEU A 99 7.65 11.07 7.72
C LEU A 99 8.33 12.44 7.61
N GLN A 100 9.06 12.69 6.54
CA GLN A 100 9.66 14.00 6.26
C GLN A 100 8.59 15.08 6.13
N LEU A 101 7.54 14.80 5.34
CA LEU A 101 6.45 15.74 5.16
C LEU A 101 5.65 15.97 6.45
N SER A 102 5.42 14.91 7.22
CA SER A 102 4.79 15.00 8.56
C SER A 102 5.57 15.94 9.49
N ARG A 103 6.90 15.88 9.45
CA ARG A 103 7.76 16.79 10.23
C ARG A 103 7.59 18.24 9.79
N ILE A 104 7.61 18.51 8.48
CA ILE A 104 7.42 19.86 7.92
C ILE A 104 6.07 20.42 8.37
N VAL A 105 4.98 19.63 8.22
CA VAL A 105 3.63 20.03 8.64
C VAL A 105 3.59 20.38 10.13
N VAL A 106 4.21 19.57 10.98
CA VAL A 106 4.25 19.81 12.43
C VAL A 106 5.04 21.07 12.79
N ASP A 107 6.19 21.28 12.15
CA ASP A 107 7.05 22.44 12.41
C ASP A 107 6.39 23.74 11.92
N ASN A 108 5.62 23.68 10.82
CA ASN A 108 4.87 24.81 10.28
C ASN A 108 3.60 25.12 11.09
N LEU A 109 2.88 24.10 11.59
CA LEU A 109 1.69 24.32 12.44
C LEU A 109 2.05 24.87 13.82
N TYR A 110 3.14 24.38 14.40
CA TYR A 110 3.54 24.69 15.77
C TYR A 110 5.01 25.12 15.76
N GLY A 111 5.23 26.45 15.70
CA GLY A 111 6.53 27.05 15.95
C GLY A 111 7.09 26.67 17.34
N ASP A 112 8.30 27.14 17.64
CA ASP A 112 9.07 26.66 18.81
C ASP A 112 8.39 26.93 20.18
N GLU A 113 7.46 27.89 20.22
CA GLU A 113 6.76 28.35 21.42
C GLU A 113 5.24 28.05 21.43
N GLY A 114 4.74 27.28 20.46
CA GLY A 114 3.31 26.94 20.32
C GLY A 114 2.76 25.94 21.35
N GLU A 115 1.46 25.61 21.28
CA GLU A 115 0.76 24.64 22.15
C GLU A 115 1.47 23.27 22.16
N LYS A 116 2.42 23.07 23.07
CA LYS A 116 3.28 21.88 23.14
C LYS A 116 2.51 20.57 23.26
N GLU A 117 1.41 20.57 24.00
CA GLU A 117 0.52 19.41 24.15
C GLU A 117 -0.15 19.06 22.81
N MET A 118 -0.66 20.07 22.12
CA MET A 118 -1.31 19.93 20.82
C MET A 118 -0.34 19.43 19.75
N LYS A 119 0.87 20.03 19.71
CA LYS A 119 1.98 19.57 18.86
C LYS A 119 2.29 18.09 19.10
N SER A 120 2.36 17.68 20.37
CA SER A 120 2.63 16.29 20.75
C SER A 120 1.53 15.34 20.27
N GLN A 121 0.26 15.71 20.39
CA GLN A 121 -0.86 14.90 19.91
C GLN A 121 -0.88 14.77 18.38
N VAL A 122 -0.54 15.84 17.65
CA VAL A 122 -0.43 15.80 16.18
C VAL A 122 0.73 14.89 15.76
N VAL A 123 1.90 15.01 16.39
CA VAL A 123 3.06 14.12 16.13
C VAL A 123 2.70 12.66 16.40
N LEU A 124 2.07 12.37 17.54
CA LEU A 124 1.63 11.02 17.88
C LEU A 124 0.63 10.47 16.86
N SER A 125 -0.30 11.30 16.41
CA SER A 125 -1.31 10.89 15.43
C SER A 125 -0.71 10.64 14.04
N LEU A 126 0.22 11.50 13.58
CA LEU A 126 0.94 11.28 12.32
C LEU A 126 1.80 10.01 12.39
N SER A 127 2.45 9.77 13.52
CA SER A 127 3.22 8.55 13.75
C SER A 127 2.33 7.31 13.72
N ALA A 128 1.14 7.38 14.32
CA ALA A 128 0.15 6.30 14.29
C ALA A 128 -0.34 6.00 12.87
N VAL A 129 -0.58 7.04 12.06
CA VAL A 129 -0.94 6.90 10.64
C VAL A 129 0.21 6.26 9.85
N GLY A 130 1.44 6.79 9.98
CA GLY A 130 2.61 6.23 9.29
C GLY A 130 2.87 4.77 9.65
N PHE A 131 2.77 4.42 10.93
CA PHE A 131 2.85 3.03 11.39
C PHE A 131 1.77 2.15 10.75
N SER A 132 0.53 2.66 10.68
CA SER A 132 -0.60 1.93 10.09
C SER A 132 -0.39 1.68 8.59
N LEU A 133 0.10 2.67 7.87
CA LEU A 133 0.43 2.55 6.44
C LEU A 133 1.55 1.54 6.20
N CYS A 134 2.62 1.57 7.01
CA CYS A 134 3.70 0.60 6.96
C CYS A 134 3.20 -0.83 7.20
N ALA A 135 2.35 -1.03 8.21
CA ALA A 135 1.75 -2.33 8.50
C ALA A 135 0.87 -2.82 7.35
N CYS A 136 0.10 -1.94 6.69
CA CYS A 136 -0.68 -2.30 5.52
C CYS A 136 0.22 -2.73 4.34
N ILE A 137 1.28 -1.97 4.03
CA ILE A 137 2.23 -2.34 2.97
C ILE A 137 2.83 -3.72 3.23
N ARG A 138 3.36 -3.95 4.44
CA ARG A 138 3.99 -5.23 4.80
C ARG A 138 2.99 -6.39 4.72
N GLY A 139 1.79 -6.20 5.27
CA GLY A 139 0.73 -7.21 5.18
C GLY A 139 0.35 -7.51 3.73
N THR A 140 0.34 -6.51 2.85
CA THR A 140 0.11 -6.72 1.41
C THR A 140 1.24 -7.54 0.78
N MET A 141 2.51 -7.28 1.10
CA MET A 141 3.63 -8.08 0.59
C MET A 141 3.57 -9.53 1.06
N GLU A 142 3.27 -9.77 2.34
CA GLU A 142 3.12 -11.13 2.88
C GLU A 142 2.02 -11.90 2.13
N ILE A 143 0.92 -11.23 1.77
CA ILE A 143 -0.15 -11.82 0.94
C ILE A 143 0.35 -12.08 -0.49
N GLU A 144 1.11 -11.17 -1.09
CA GLU A 144 1.70 -11.35 -2.42
C GLU A 144 2.64 -12.56 -2.47
N GLU A 145 3.50 -12.72 -1.47
CA GLU A 145 4.41 -13.87 -1.32
C GLU A 145 3.63 -15.18 -1.14
N ALA A 146 2.65 -15.20 -0.25
CA ALA A 146 1.81 -16.39 -0.03
C ALA A 146 1.04 -16.81 -1.30
N ILE A 147 0.56 -15.85 -2.08
CA ILE A 147 -0.10 -16.14 -3.37
C ILE A 147 0.93 -16.69 -4.37
N LYS A 148 2.13 -16.09 -4.49
CA LYS A 148 3.18 -16.62 -5.38
C LYS A 148 3.54 -18.07 -5.03
N GLU A 149 3.73 -18.38 -3.76
CA GLU A 149 4.01 -19.74 -3.29
C GLU A 149 2.86 -20.70 -3.64
N LEU A 150 1.61 -20.28 -3.46
CA LEU A 150 0.44 -21.09 -3.78
C LEU A 150 0.35 -21.39 -5.27
N VAL A 151 0.64 -20.42 -6.14
CA VAL A 151 0.66 -20.62 -7.60
C VAL A 151 1.77 -21.59 -8.01
N GLN A 152 2.98 -21.45 -7.45
CA GLN A 152 4.07 -22.39 -7.71
C GLN A 152 3.76 -23.81 -7.24
N TRP A 153 3.09 -23.95 -6.10
CA TRP A 153 2.62 -25.25 -5.61
C TRP A 153 1.60 -25.91 -6.54
N GLU A 154 0.70 -25.11 -7.12
CA GLU A 154 -0.35 -25.60 -8.01
C GLU A 154 0.19 -25.92 -9.42
N ASN A 155 1.20 -25.18 -9.90
CA ASN A 155 1.88 -25.45 -11.15
C ASN A 155 3.40 -25.27 -11.02
N PRO A 156 4.16 -26.32 -10.70
CA PRO A 156 5.61 -26.24 -10.50
C PRO A 156 6.39 -25.92 -11.79
N SER A 157 5.73 -25.96 -12.95
CA SER A 157 6.30 -25.65 -14.27
C SER A 157 6.17 -24.16 -14.63
N SER A 158 5.34 -23.39 -13.92
CA SER A 158 5.22 -21.95 -14.12
C SER A 158 6.27 -21.21 -13.31
N GLU A 159 7.40 -20.87 -13.92
CA GLU A 159 8.30 -19.86 -13.37
C GLU A 159 7.57 -18.50 -13.40
N ILE A 160 7.20 -18.02 -12.22
CA ILE A 160 6.72 -16.65 -12.04
C ILE A 160 7.98 -15.80 -11.85
N ASN A 161 8.42 -15.14 -12.92
CA ASN A 161 9.55 -14.21 -12.91
C ASN A 161 9.06 -12.78 -12.67
#